data_AF-A0A0K1W2Q7-F1
#
_entry.id   AF-A0A0K1W2Q7-F1
#
_cell.length_a   1.000
_cell.length_b   1.000
_cell.length_c   1.000
_cell.angle_alpha   90.00
_cell.angle_beta   90.00
_cell.angle_gamma   90.00
#
_symmetry.space_group_name_H-M   'P 1'
#
loop_
_entity.id
_entity.type
_entity.pdbx_description
1 polymer ?
#
loop_
_entity_poly.entity_id
_entity_poly.type
_entity_poly.pdbx_seq_one_letter_code
_entity_poly.pdbx_strand_id
1 'polypeptide(L)'
;MKKLLSLIGSFGFSILPLTNIFPIISCSIQNPIVKELSYADGKSNKDVLNFLLNPEIKLADSFKDSVLELPLQITDDNKLAKDYLNIYDEKIVDDNITYEIQGIEGNQVILDSIFEGNSFPTELIEIFPELEDLKSNIDFFKYSGTTHLLSLKGYKGSSNFTLFIYEVNLSLKKKGLYETRKTTNRKLYKIDVEI
;
A
#
# COMPACT_ATOMS: atom_id res chain seq x y z
N MET A 1 56.36 12.42 -4.93
CA MET A 1 57.66 11.95 -4.40
C MET A 1 57.56 11.79 -2.88
N LYS A 2 57.94 10.61 -2.35
CA LYS A 2 58.41 10.35 -0.96
C LYS A 2 57.31 10.50 0.12
N LYS A 3 56.89 9.50 0.93
CA LYS A 3 57.46 8.23 1.46
C LYS A 3 56.24 7.36 1.87
N LEU A 4 56.15 6.07 1.52
CA LEU A 4 56.81 4.88 2.08
C LEU A 4 56.27 4.45 3.45
N LEU A 5 55.63 3.27 3.40
CA LEU A 5 55.37 2.24 4.42
C LEU A 5 55.92 2.41 5.84
N SER A 6 55.09 2.04 6.82
CA SER A 6 55.44 1.40 8.11
C SER A 6 54.13 1.19 8.89
N LEU A 7 53.74 0.07 9.48
CA LEU A 7 54.36 -1.22 9.74
C LEU A 7 53.22 -2.21 10.04
N ILE A 8 53.32 -3.42 9.52
CA ILE A 8 52.63 -4.60 10.07
C ILE A 8 53.41 -5.05 11.30
N GLY A 9 52.70 -5.37 12.38
CA GLY A 9 53.23 -6.08 13.54
C GLY A 9 52.22 -5.96 14.68
N SER A 10 51.68 -7.00 15.28
CA SER A 10 51.95 -8.43 15.21
C SER A 10 50.76 -9.16 15.81
N PHE A 11 50.55 -10.40 15.38
CA PHE A 11 49.64 -11.37 15.95
C PHE A 11 49.77 -11.48 17.48
N GLY A 12 48.63 -11.44 18.16
CA GLY A 12 48.46 -11.85 19.55
C GLY A 12 47.20 -12.70 19.68
N PHE A 13 47.33 -13.98 19.33
CA PHE A 13 46.32 -15.00 19.55
C PHE A 13 46.31 -15.34 21.04
N SER A 14 45.23 -15.06 21.76
CA SER A 14 44.87 -15.87 22.92
C SER A 14 43.41 -15.67 23.35
N ILE A 15 42.60 -16.67 22.97
CA ILE A 15 41.64 -17.42 23.79
C ILE A 15 40.59 -16.62 24.58
N LEU A 16 39.33 -16.83 24.18
CA LEU A 16 38.07 -16.46 24.82
C LEU A 16 38.01 -16.82 26.31
N PRO A 17 37.12 -16.14 27.05
CA PRO A 17 36.06 -16.89 27.70
C PRO A 17 34.69 -16.50 27.16
N LEU A 18 33.90 -17.53 26.95
CA LEU A 18 32.47 -17.54 26.67
C LEU A 18 31.72 -16.67 27.68
N THR A 19 31.06 -15.61 27.20
CA THR A 19 29.93 -15.01 27.90
C THR A 19 28.75 -14.95 26.95
N ASN A 20 27.87 -15.93 27.11
CA ASN A 20 26.43 -15.88 26.89
C ASN A 20 25.96 -14.94 25.77
N ILE A 21 26.00 -15.49 24.55
CA ILE A 21 25.08 -15.06 23.50
C ILE A 21 23.69 -15.52 23.98
N PHE A 22 22.99 -14.68 24.73
CA PHE A 22 21.54 -14.78 24.69
C PHE A 22 21.18 -14.61 23.21
N PRO A 23 20.45 -15.55 22.58
CA PRO A 23 19.78 -15.19 21.36
C PRO A 23 18.86 -14.06 21.76
N ILE A 24 19.22 -12.83 21.38
CA ILE A 24 18.23 -11.82 21.14
C ILE A 24 17.38 -12.50 20.09
N ILE A 25 16.25 -13.06 20.52
CA ILE A 25 15.15 -13.39 19.65
C ILE A 25 14.76 -12.02 19.12
N SER A 26 15.46 -11.61 18.06
CA SER A 26 14.89 -10.76 17.06
C SER A 26 13.61 -11.48 16.72
N CYS A 27 12.49 -11.03 17.32
CA CYS A 27 11.23 -11.07 16.62
C CYS A 27 11.56 -10.46 15.27
N SER A 28 11.95 -11.30 14.31
CA SER A 28 11.86 -10.93 12.93
C SER A 28 10.39 -10.58 12.81
N ILE A 29 10.13 -9.28 12.77
CA ILE A 29 8.92 -8.77 12.18
C ILE A 29 9.02 -9.37 10.79
N GLN A 30 8.41 -10.55 10.60
CA GLN A 30 8.24 -11.15 9.30
C GLN A 30 7.44 -10.10 8.56
N ASN A 31 8.14 -9.28 7.77
CA ASN A 31 7.48 -8.33 6.90
C ASN A 31 6.44 -9.16 6.14
N PRO A 32 5.16 -8.75 6.17
CA PRO A 32 4.12 -9.53 5.53
C PRO A 32 4.53 -9.76 4.08
N ILE A 33 4.55 -11.02 3.66
CA ILE A 33 4.92 -11.40 2.30
C ILE A 33 3.86 -10.82 1.38
N VAL A 34 4.23 -9.80 0.63
CA VAL A 34 3.39 -9.20 -0.41
C VAL A 34 3.42 -10.14 -1.62
N LYS A 35 2.26 -10.65 -2.01
CA LYS A 35 2.13 -11.55 -3.16
C LYS A 35 2.07 -10.74 -4.47
N GLU A 36 2.46 -11.34 -5.59
CA GLU A 36 2.15 -10.77 -6.90
C GLU A 36 0.71 -11.14 -7.28
N LEU A 37 -0.04 -10.22 -7.89
CA LEU A 37 -1.31 -10.56 -8.56
C LEU A 37 -1.02 -11.31 -9.85
N SER A 38 -1.94 -12.20 -10.23
CA SER A 38 -1.88 -12.94 -11.49
C SER A 38 -3.03 -12.54 -12.40
N TYR A 39 -2.77 -12.38 -13.69
CA TYR A 39 -3.84 -12.21 -14.67
C TYR A 39 -4.66 -13.50 -14.81
N ALA A 40 -5.98 -13.35 -14.91
CA ALA A 40 -6.82 -14.44 -15.40
C ALA A 40 -6.46 -14.80 -16.85
N ASP A 41 -6.88 -15.98 -17.29
CA ASP A 41 -6.64 -16.46 -18.66
C ASP A 41 -7.15 -15.45 -19.70
N GLY A 42 -6.25 -15.02 -20.59
CA GLY A 42 -6.55 -14.05 -21.66
C GLY A 42 -6.59 -12.58 -21.23
N LYS A 43 -6.35 -12.27 -19.95
CA LYS A 43 -6.23 -10.89 -19.44
C LYS A 43 -4.76 -10.43 -19.46
N SER A 44 -4.56 -9.12 -19.39
CA SER A 44 -3.25 -8.49 -19.56
C SER A 44 -3.19 -7.07 -18.96
N ASN A 45 -2.02 -6.43 -19.06
CA ASN A 45 -1.84 -5.01 -18.73
C ASN A 45 -2.88 -4.12 -19.43
N LYS A 46 -3.27 -4.44 -20.66
CA LYS A 46 -4.26 -3.68 -21.43
C LYS A 46 -5.62 -3.62 -20.73
N ASP A 47 -6.04 -4.70 -20.09
CA ASP A 47 -7.32 -4.75 -19.37
C ASP A 47 -7.28 -3.87 -18.13
N VAL A 48 -6.14 -3.83 -17.43
CA VAL A 48 -5.90 -2.93 -16.30
C VAL A 48 -5.93 -1.47 -16.75
N LEU A 49 -5.26 -1.15 -17.85
CA LEU A 49 -5.25 0.20 -18.41
C LEU A 49 -6.66 0.63 -18.81
N ASN A 50 -7.41 -0.22 -19.51
CA ASN A 50 -8.79 0.08 -19.89
C ASN A 50 -9.67 0.35 -18.67
N PHE A 51 -9.49 -0.42 -17.60
CA PHE A 51 -10.19 -0.19 -16.33
C PHE A 51 -9.84 1.17 -15.73
N LEU A 52 -8.54 1.49 -15.58
CA LEU A 52 -8.08 2.73 -14.93
C LEU A 52 -8.26 4.00 -15.77
N LEU A 53 -8.36 3.86 -17.09
CA LEU A 53 -8.66 4.95 -18.03
C LEU A 53 -10.16 5.22 -18.14
N ASN A 54 -11.02 4.38 -17.55
CA ASN A 54 -12.45 4.64 -17.52
C ASN A 54 -12.70 5.98 -16.76
N PRO A 55 -13.42 6.95 -17.35
CA PRO A 55 -13.72 8.24 -16.72
C PRO A 55 -14.47 8.15 -15.37
N GLU A 56 -15.14 7.04 -15.10
CA GLU A 56 -15.82 6.79 -13.82
C GLU A 56 -14.83 6.41 -12.71
N ILE A 57 -13.64 5.91 -13.07
CA ILE A 57 -12.59 5.57 -12.11
C ILE A 57 -11.79 6.82 -11.77
N LYS A 58 -11.72 7.07 -10.46
CA LYS A 58 -11.12 8.27 -9.89
C LYS A 58 -9.90 7.91 -9.05
N LEU A 59 -8.91 8.79 -9.05
CA LEU A 59 -7.70 8.67 -8.24
C LEU A 59 -7.65 9.79 -7.22
N ALA A 60 -7.46 9.45 -5.95
CA ALA A 60 -7.29 10.40 -4.86
C ALA A 60 -5.84 10.40 -4.36
N ASP A 61 -5.27 11.60 -4.18
CA ASP A 61 -3.92 11.80 -3.63
C ASP A 61 -3.90 12.07 -2.11
N SER A 62 -5.08 12.06 -1.49
CA SER A 62 -5.28 12.16 -0.04
C SER A 62 -6.56 11.47 0.38
N PHE A 63 -6.74 11.26 1.69
CA PHE A 63 -7.97 10.71 2.26
C PHE A 63 -9.04 11.78 2.53
N LYS A 64 -8.84 13.03 2.09
CA LYS A 64 -9.76 14.15 2.33
C LYS A 64 -10.69 14.34 1.13
N ASP A 65 -11.95 14.66 1.41
CA ASP A 65 -13.04 14.86 0.43
C ASP A 65 -12.81 15.99 -0.59
N SER A 66 -11.66 16.68 -0.58
CA SER A 66 -11.45 17.96 -1.29
C SER A 66 -10.52 17.88 -2.50
N VAL A 67 -10.12 16.70 -2.96
CA VAL A 67 -9.10 16.58 -4.02
C VAL A 67 -9.73 16.32 -5.39
N LEU A 68 -9.20 17.03 -6.39
CA LEU A 68 -9.47 16.88 -7.82
C LEU A 68 -9.24 15.43 -8.29
N GLU A 69 -10.33 14.67 -8.26
CA GLU A 69 -10.47 13.34 -8.83
C GLU A 69 -10.23 13.40 -10.35
N LEU A 70 -9.08 12.89 -10.80
CA LEU A 70 -8.81 12.75 -12.23
C LEU A 70 -8.36 11.32 -12.50
N PRO A 71 -8.82 10.70 -13.60
CA PRO A 71 -8.47 9.32 -13.96
C PRO A 71 -6.96 9.16 -14.20
N LEU A 72 -6.52 7.93 -14.50
CA LEU A 72 -5.17 7.70 -15.00
C LEU A 72 -4.94 8.58 -16.24
N GLN A 73 -3.79 9.27 -16.29
CA GLN A 73 -3.43 10.13 -17.41
C GLN A 73 -2.17 9.61 -18.07
N ILE A 74 -2.29 9.27 -19.35
CA ILE A 74 -1.22 8.76 -20.20
C ILE A 74 -0.99 9.75 -21.33
N THR A 75 0.27 9.99 -21.66
CA THR A 75 0.71 10.79 -22.80
C THR A 75 0.65 9.99 -24.10
N ASP A 76 0.68 10.67 -25.25
CA ASP A 76 0.67 10.02 -26.57
C ASP A 76 1.88 9.09 -26.81
N ASP A 77 2.94 9.20 -26.00
CA ASP A 77 4.12 8.32 -26.04
C ASP A 77 4.09 7.18 -24.99
N ASN A 78 2.88 6.79 -24.54
CA ASN A 78 2.62 5.69 -23.60
C ASN A 78 3.40 5.82 -22.28
N LYS A 79 3.34 7.01 -21.68
CA LYS A 79 3.92 7.27 -20.35
C LYS A 79 2.93 7.95 -19.43
N LEU A 80 3.18 7.86 -18.13
CA LEU A 80 2.40 8.61 -17.15
C LEU A 80 2.57 10.13 -17.36
N ALA A 81 1.46 10.85 -17.49
CA ALA A 81 1.47 12.30 -17.65
C ALA A 81 1.80 13.06 -16.35
N LYS A 82 1.60 12.42 -15.19
CA LYS A 82 1.85 12.97 -13.85
C LYS A 82 2.35 11.91 -12.88
N ASP A 83 2.84 12.37 -11.73
CA ASP A 83 3.23 11.50 -10.62
C ASP A 83 1.98 11.01 -9.85
N TYR A 84 2.07 9.78 -9.36
CA TYR A 84 1.10 9.14 -8.46
C TYR A 84 1.84 8.71 -7.20
N LEU A 85 1.95 9.63 -6.24
CA LEU A 85 2.82 9.51 -5.08
C LEU A 85 2.12 8.88 -3.88
N ASN A 86 2.89 8.52 -2.86
CA ASN A 86 2.37 8.00 -1.60
C ASN A 86 1.41 8.98 -0.93
N ILE A 87 0.35 8.42 -0.31
CA ILE A 87 -0.48 9.12 0.67
C ILE A 87 0.12 8.84 2.05
N TYR A 88 0.41 9.89 2.81
CA TYR A 88 1.05 9.75 4.12
C TYR A 88 0.02 9.58 5.24
N ASP A 89 0.50 9.17 6.41
CA ASP A 89 -0.32 9.09 7.62
C ASP A 89 -0.99 10.45 7.90
N GLU A 90 -2.28 10.42 8.21
CA GLU A 90 -3.04 11.61 8.55
C GLU A 90 -3.67 11.48 9.93
N LYS A 91 -3.69 12.60 10.65
CA LYS A 91 -4.42 12.75 11.90
C LYS A 91 -5.37 13.93 11.79
N ILE A 92 -6.67 13.64 11.86
CA ILE A 92 -7.74 14.63 11.77
C ILE A 92 -8.46 14.66 13.12
N VAL A 93 -8.69 15.84 13.66
CA VAL A 93 -9.43 16.03 14.92
C VAL A 93 -10.68 16.83 14.60
N ASP A 94 -11.83 16.26 14.90
CA ASP A 94 -13.16 16.84 14.71
C ASP A 94 -13.94 16.69 16.03
N ASP A 95 -14.03 17.78 16.78
CA ASP A 95 -14.56 17.82 18.15
C ASP A 95 -14.00 16.73 19.07
N ASN A 96 -14.83 15.76 19.46
CA ASN A 96 -14.48 14.65 20.34
C ASN A 96 -14.01 13.41 19.58
N ILE A 97 -13.90 13.47 18.25
CA ILE A 97 -13.50 12.36 17.39
C ILE A 97 -12.13 12.67 16.78
N THR A 98 -11.19 11.75 16.97
CA THR A 98 -9.89 11.75 16.29
C THR A 98 -9.87 10.64 15.26
N TYR A 99 -9.53 10.95 14.02
CA TYR A 99 -9.23 9.99 12.97
C TYR A 99 -7.71 9.86 12.84
N GLU A 100 -7.20 8.64 12.97
CA GLU A 100 -5.80 8.29 12.72
C GLU A 100 -5.75 7.35 11.51
N ILE A 101 -5.48 7.91 10.34
CA ILE A 101 -5.51 7.20 9.07
C ILE A 101 -4.08 6.85 8.69
N GLN A 102 -3.79 5.55 8.58
CA GLN A 102 -2.48 5.11 8.08
C GLN A 102 -2.37 5.37 6.57
N GLY A 103 -1.21 5.84 6.13
CA GLY A 103 -0.86 6.07 4.74
C GLY A 103 -0.76 4.80 3.92
N ILE A 104 -0.65 4.99 2.61
CA ILE A 104 -0.49 3.94 1.60
C ILE A 104 0.51 4.39 0.52
N GLU A 105 1.05 3.42 -0.22
CA GLU A 105 1.87 3.73 -1.38
C GLU A 105 1.02 4.01 -2.61
N GLY A 106 1.33 5.08 -3.31
CA GLY A 106 0.54 5.54 -4.45
C GLY A 106 -0.76 6.24 -4.06
N ASN A 107 -1.45 6.74 -5.09
CA ASN A 107 -2.77 7.35 -4.99
C ASN A 107 -3.83 6.25 -4.88
N GLN A 108 -4.90 6.49 -4.12
CA GLN A 108 -6.01 5.55 -3.95
C GLN A 108 -6.86 5.52 -5.22
N VAL A 109 -7.18 4.33 -5.71
CA VAL A 109 -8.23 4.13 -6.71
C VAL A 109 -9.57 4.09 -6.00
N ILE A 110 -10.44 5.05 -6.31
CA ILE A 110 -11.79 5.13 -5.75
C ILE A 110 -12.68 4.19 -6.56
N LEU A 111 -13.22 3.20 -5.86
CA LEU A 111 -14.07 2.17 -6.41
C LEU A 111 -15.44 2.28 -5.75
N ASP A 112 -16.50 2.31 -6.55
CA ASP A 112 -17.87 2.19 -6.07
C ASP A 112 -18.15 0.73 -5.67
N SER A 113 -17.56 0.30 -4.56
CA SER A 113 -17.83 -1.01 -3.97
C SER A 113 -19.08 -0.93 -3.10
N ILE A 114 -20.02 -1.86 -3.35
CA ILE A 114 -21.25 -2.00 -2.59
C ILE A 114 -20.90 -2.48 -1.17
N PHE A 115 -21.54 -1.87 -0.18
CA PHE A 115 -21.27 -1.98 1.26
C PHE A 115 -21.40 -3.40 1.87
N GLU A 116 -21.77 -4.42 1.10
CA GLU A 116 -21.78 -5.83 1.51
C GLU A 116 -21.36 -6.72 0.34
N GLY A 117 -20.30 -7.51 0.52
CA GLY A 117 -19.80 -8.44 -0.50
C GLY A 117 -18.30 -8.27 -0.80
N ASN A 118 -17.95 -8.37 -2.08
CA ASN A 118 -16.57 -8.24 -2.54
C ASN A 118 -16.14 -6.76 -2.49
N SER A 119 -14.92 -6.52 -2.03
CA SER A 119 -14.35 -5.16 -1.92
C SER A 119 -14.05 -4.53 -3.28
N PHE A 120 -14.10 -5.32 -4.35
CA PHE A 120 -13.72 -4.94 -5.70
C PHE A 120 -14.88 -5.18 -6.68
N PRO A 121 -15.02 -4.33 -7.70
CA PRO A 121 -16.02 -4.52 -8.74
C PRO A 121 -15.70 -5.76 -9.59
N THR A 122 -16.74 -6.32 -10.23
CA THR A 122 -16.64 -7.55 -11.02
C THR A 122 -15.58 -7.43 -12.12
N GLU A 123 -15.46 -6.28 -12.78
CA GLU A 123 -14.49 -6.05 -13.85
C GLU A 123 -13.05 -6.27 -13.38
N LEU A 124 -12.72 -5.87 -12.15
CA LEU A 124 -11.38 -6.04 -11.59
C LEU A 124 -11.13 -7.47 -11.14
N ILE A 125 -12.17 -8.16 -10.63
CA ILE A 125 -12.11 -9.59 -10.26
C ILE A 125 -11.88 -10.45 -11.51
N GLU A 126 -12.50 -10.12 -12.64
CA GLU A 126 -12.25 -10.80 -13.91
C GLU A 126 -10.81 -10.64 -14.41
N ILE A 127 -10.13 -9.53 -14.06
CA ILE A 127 -8.72 -9.32 -14.39
C ILE A 127 -7.82 -10.09 -13.41
N PHE A 128 -8.16 -10.05 -12.12
CA PHE A 128 -7.39 -10.61 -11.01
C PHE A 128 -8.28 -11.50 -10.13
N PRO A 129 -8.34 -12.83 -10.39
CA PRO A 129 -9.24 -13.74 -9.68
C PRO A 129 -9.02 -13.78 -8.17
N GLU A 130 -7.81 -13.48 -7.69
CA GLU A 130 -7.48 -13.44 -6.26
C GLU A 130 -8.30 -12.38 -5.47
N LEU A 131 -8.93 -11.43 -6.16
CA LEU A 131 -9.75 -10.39 -5.54
C LEU A 131 -11.14 -10.88 -5.15
N GLU A 132 -11.62 -12.01 -5.68
CA GLU A 132 -12.93 -12.58 -5.34
C GLU A 132 -13.03 -12.95 -3.85
N ASP A 133 -11.91 -13.38 -3.27
CA ASP A 133 -11.85 -13.77 -1.86
C ASP A 133 -11.73 -12.57 -0.90
N LEU A 134 -11.51 -11.36 -1.43
CA LEU A 134 -11.29 -10.14 -0.65
C LEU A 134 -12.61 -9.45 -0.32
N LYS A 135 -13.30 -10.00 0.68
CA LYS A 135 -14.61 -9.50 1.15
C LYS A 135 -14.48 -8.44 2.23
N SER A 136 -15.44 -7.52 2.25
CA SER A 136 -15.56 -6.50 3.29
C SER A 136 -16.56 -6.92 4.37
N ASN A 137 -16.26 -6.58 5.63
CA ASN A 137 -17.13 -6.85 6.78
C ASN A 137 -17.19 -5.66 7.75
N ILE A 138 -17.23 -4.44 7.20
CA ILE A 138 -17.25 -3.20 7.98
C ILE A 138 -18.54 -3.06 8.79
N ASP A 139 -18.40 -2.75 10.08
CA ASP A 139 -19.46 -2.19 10.93
C ASP A 139 -19.17 -0.69 11.14
N PHE A 140 -19.90 0.18 10.42
CA PHE A 140 -19.71 1.63 10.48
C PHE A 140 -20.08 2.22 11.85
N PHE A 141 -21.08 1.67 12.53
CA PHE A 141 -21.50 2.17 13.84
C PHE A 141 -20.44 1.92 14.90
N LYS A 142 -19.71 0.80 14.79
CA LYS A 142 -18.59 0.47 15.67
C LYS A 142 -17.24 0.92 15.13
N TYR A 143 -17.18 1.44 13.89
CA TYR A 143 -15.94 1.72 13.16
C TYR A 143 -14.95 0.55 13.28
N SER A 144 -15.41 -0.64 12.91
CA SER A 144 -14.67 -1.89 13.07
C SER A 144 -14.83 -2.80 11.86
N GLY A 145 -13.94 -3.78 11.74
CA GLY A 145 -13.95 -4.72 10.63
C GLY A 145 -12.84 -4.42 9.64
N THR A 146 -12.97 -5.01 8.46
CA THR A 146 -11.95 -5.04 7.43
C THR A 146 -12.57 -4.71 6.08
N THR A 147 -11.86 -3.94 5.29
CA THR A 147 -12.13 -3.71 3.86
C THR A 147 -10.84 -3.79 3.08
N HIS A 148 -10.90 -3.61 1.78
CA HIS A 148 -9.73 -3.55 0.94
C HIS A 148 -9.75 -2.31 0.07
N LEU A 149 -8.56 -1.82 -0.29
CA LEU A 149 -8.41 -0.75 -1.26
C LEU A 149 -7.38 -1.14 -2.32
N LEU A 150 -7.53 -0.51 -3.48
CA LEU A 150 -6.54 -0.52 -4.56
C LEU A 150 -5.83 0.83 -4.56
N SER A 151 -4.52 0.83 -4.77
CA SER A 151 -3.75 2.05 -5.02
C SER A 151 -2.81 1.89 -6.20
N LEU A 152 -2.42 3.02 -6.78
CA LEU A 152 -1.56 3.11 -7.95
C LEU A 152 -0.38 4.04 -7.65
N LYS A 153 0.84 3.55 -7.86
CA LYS A 153 2.08 4.33 -7.73
C LYS A 153 2.85 4.35 -9.03
N GLY A 154 3.29 5.52 -9.43
CA GLY A 154 4.09 5.70 -10.62
C GLY A 154 4.63 7.12 -10.71
N TYR A 155 5.64 7.29 -11.57
CA TYR A 155 6.29 8.58 -11.76
C TYR A 155 6.04 9.09 -13.17
N LYS A 156 5.87 10.41 -13.29
CA LYS A 156 5.71 11.10 -14.57
C LYS A 156 6.83 10.68 -15.53
N GLY A 157 6.45 10.33 -16.75
CA GLY A 157 7.38 9.88 -17.79
C GLY A 157 7.79 8.40 -17.70
N SER A 158 7.28 7.65 -16.72
CA SER A 158 7.45 6.19 -16.69
C SER A 158 6.49 5.50 -17.67
N SER A 159 6.95 4.43 -18.31
CA SER A 159 6.12 3.51 -19.12
C SER A 159 5.49 2.39 -18.28
N ASN A 160 5.59 2.47 -16.95
CA ASN A 160 4.97 1.54 -16.04
C ASN A 160 4.50 2.22 -14.75
N PHE A 161 3.61 1.55 -14.04
CA PHE A 161 3.20 1.85 -12.67
C PHE A 161 2.99 0.55 -11.90
N THR A 162 2.95 0.65 -10.58
CA THR A 162 2.66 -0.48 -9.69
C THR A 162 1.28 -0.29 -9.09
N LEU A 163 0.46 -1.33 -9.15
CA LEU A 163 -0.76 -1.45 -8.36
C LEU A 163 -0.48 -2.16 -7.04
N PHE A 164 -1.18 -1.76 -6.00
CA PHE A 164 -1.14 -2.42 -4.69
C PHE A 164 -2.55 -2.67 -4.18
N ILE A 165 -2.75 -3.84 -3.59
CA ILE A 165 -3.96 -4.18 -2.85
C ILE A 165 -3.63 -4.17 -1.36
N TYR A 166 -4.41 -3.40 -0.60
CA TYR A 166 -4.29 -3.31 0.85
C TYR A 166 -5.51 -3.91 1.52
N GLU A 167 -5.28 -4.67 2.59
CA GLU A 167 -6.26 -4.89 3.64
C GLU A 167 -6.26 -3.69 4.58
N VAL A 168 -7.42 -3.12 4.84
CA VAL A 168 -7.63 -1.97 5.71
C VAL A 168 -8.45 -2.43 6.89
N ASN A 169 -7.85 -2.43 8.07
CA ASN A 169 -8.51 -2.78 9.31
C ASN A 169 -8.95 -1.50 10.03
N LEU A 170 -10.22 -1.45 10.42
CA LEU A 170 -10.83 -0.35 11.15
C LEU A 170 -10.88 -0.69 12.64
N SER A 171 -10.57 0.28 13.49
CA SER A 171 -10.66 0.11 14.94
C SER A 171 -11.12 1.38 15.64
N LEU A 172 -11.92 1.20 16.70
CA LEU A 172 -12.42 2.28 17.54
C LEU A 172 -11.93 2.11 18.97
N LYS A 173 -11.30 3.16 19.50
CA LYS A 173 -10.92 3.27 20.91
C LYS A 173 -11.71 4.41 21.56
N LYS A 174 -12.39 4.12 22.67
CA LYS A 174 -13.12 5.13 23.44
C LYS A 174 -12.41 5.45 24.75
N LYS A 175 -12.38 6.72 25.14
CA LYS A 175 -11.91 7.18 26.46
C LYS A 175 -12.84 8.30 26.96
N GLY A 176 -13.85 7.91 27.73
CA GLY A 176 -14.92 8.83 28.13
C GLY A 176 -15.74 9.27 26.90
N LEU A 177 -15.85 10.57 26.67
CA LEU A 177 -16.52 11.14 25.50
C LEU A 177 -15.65 11.16 24.23
N TYR A 178 -14.35 10.89 24.36
CA TYR A 178 -13.42 10.94 23.24
C TYR A 178 -13.38 9.60 22.49
N GLU A 179 -13.46 9.68 21.16
CA GLU A 179 -13.33 8.56 20.24
C GLU A 179 -12.05 8.70 19.41
N THR A 180 -11.32 7.60 19.24
CA THR A 180 -10.22 7.50 18.27
C THR A 180 -10.56 6.41 17.28
N ARG A 181 -10.81 6.81 16.04
CA ARG A 181 -11.06 5.96 14.88
C ARG A 181 -9.75 5.79 14.14
N LYS A 182 -9.26 4.57 14.06
CA LYS A 182 -7.95 4.27 13.49
C LYS A 182 -8.06 3.28 12.34
N THR A 183 -7.33 3.56 11.26
CA THR A 183 -7.08 2.59 10.20
C THR A 183 -5.67 2.00 10.36
N THR A 184 -5.53 0.72 10.01
CA THR A 184 -4.22 0.12 9.77
C THR A 184 -4.27 -0.68 8.48
N ASN A 185 -3.24 -0.50 7.65
CA ASN A 185 -3.16 -1.03 6.32
C ASN A 185 -2.10 -2.12 6.27
N ARG A 186 -2.43 -3.24 5.61
CA ARG A 186 -1.49 -4.32 5.30
C ARG A 186 -1.51 -4.57 3.81
N LYS A 187 -0.37 -4.38 3.16
CA LYS A 187 -0.23 -4.70 1.73
C LYS A 187 -0.36 -6.21 1.54
N LEU A 188 -1.32 -6.64 0.74
CA LEU A 188 -1.57 -8.04 0.42
C LEU A 188 -0.93 -8.43 -0.90
N TYR A 189 -1.18 -7.62 -1.94
CA TYR A 189 -0.75 -7.90 -3.30
C TYR A 189 -0.09 -6.69 -3.96
N LYS A 190 0.68 -6.96 -5.01
CA LYS A 190 1.20 -5.96 -5.95
C LYS A 190 1.24 -6.50 -7.37
N ILE A 191 1.29 -5.62 -8.36
CA ILE A 191 1.62 -5.96 -9.74
C ILE A 191 2.20 -4.74 -10.46
N ASP A 192 3.24 -4.94 -11.25
CA ASP A 192 3.78 -3.92 -12.13
C ASP A 192 3.07 -4.00 -13.49
N VAL A 193 2.53 -2.87 -13.95
CA VAL A 193 1.72 -2.74 -15.16
C VAL A 193 2.47 -1.87 -16.15
N GLU A 194 2.72 -2.40 -17.35
CA GLU A 194 3.27 -1.66 -18.48
C GLU A 194 2.15 -0.92 -19.23
N ILE A 195 2.42 0.31 -19.66
CA ILE A 195 1.49 1.21 -20.36
C ILE A 195 1.49 0.95 -21.87
#